data_AF-A0A4R8T8V5-F1
#
_entry.id   AF-A0A4R8T8V5-F1
#
_cell.length_a   1.000
_cell.length_b   1.000
_cell.length_c   1.000
_cell.angle_alpha   90.00
_cell.angle_beta   90.00
_cell.angle_gamma   90.00
#
_symmetry.space_group_name_H-M   'P 1'
#
loop_
_entity.id
_entity.type
_entity.pdbx_description
1 polymer ?
#
loop_
_entity_poly.entity_id
_entity_poly.type
_entity_poly.pdbx_seq_one_letter_code
_entity_poly.pdbx_strand_id
1 'polypeptide(L)'
;MLRSSISSSLLFLGLATLSSGLALSPRKGDGDVAIAPGFINHDAVVPFQQQASDGVEGEIEIHFKPWLNDGAGCFPYAAVDRSGFHGAGLRPVGKSSGDCRDPSKGQTYARVGTSNGRTGVLYSWYIPKIQNDEKHKHYYLSIVVWLHTDICKAKATDYKVVGISYSTGKESWDKFSSPNTLYTASDANFGPVNTHAIVGYWGKMNVEPSRDSAHYALSPPMIAWSKLAKPAEDQLNDIAYEHARCPFNDNNFQATLDAAFNGDLYNNLPLEPTLECVPIDPKDPISDDPIPDDPPKKEEPKPEEPKKEEPKKEEPKPEEPTPVDPEDPTEPEGPVPVTSDPADGLFEDGPEIPEEALPADPTFTPTP
;
A
#
# COMPACT_ATOMS: atom_id res chain seq x y z
N MET A 1 -72.89 0.15 16.83
CA MET A 1 -72.41 0.24 15.43
C MET A 1 -71.14 1.06 15.42
N LEU A 2 -70.10 0.52 14.74
CA LEU A 2 -68.80 1.08 14.36
C LEU A 2 -67.87 1.68 15.44
N ARG A 3 -66.85 0.89 15.82
CA ARG A 3 -65.55 1.36 16.32
C ARG A 3 -64.61 1.51 15.11
N SER A 4 -64.04 2.70 14.90
CA SER A 4 -63.06 2.94 13.84
C SER A 4 -61.66 2.49 14.30
N SER A 5 -61.08 1.51 13.61
CA SER A 5 -59.64 1.23 13.69
C SER A 5 -58.89 2.15 12.75
N ILE A 6 -57.98 2.96 13.29
CA ILE A 6 -57.01 3.73 12.52
C ILE A 6 -55.75 2.86 12.43
N SER A 7 -55.50 2.29 11.26
CA SER A 7 -54.28 1.55 10.95
C SER A 7 -53.18 2.56 10.64
N SER A 8 -52.19 2.69 11.54
CA SER A 8 -50.97 3.47 11.28
C SER A 8 -50.00 2.62 10.47
N SER A 9 -49.88 2.93 9.18
CA SER A 9 -48.81 2.39 8.33
C SER A 9 -47.52 3.15 8.61
N LEU A 10 -46.59 2.53 9.33
CA LEU A 10 -45.20 2.96 9.44
C LEU A 10 -44.50 2.62 8.11
N LEU A 11 -44.20 3.66 7.33
CA LEU A 11 -43.29 3.59 6.18
C LEU A 11 -41.86 3.46 6.72
N PHE A 12 -41.28 2.27 6.62
CA PHE A 12 -39.84 2.09 6.77
C PHE A 12 -39.16 2.64 5.50
N LEU A 13 -38.50 3.79 5.61
CA LEU A 13 -37.52 4.21 4.62
C LEU A 13 -36.31 3.28 4.76
N GLY A 14 -36.22 2.29 3.86
CA GLY A 14 -35.00 1.52 3.67
C GLY A 14 -33.89 2.45 3.17
N LEU A 15 -32.86 2.65 3.98
CA LEU A 15 -31.63 3.32 3.57
C LEU A 15 -30.90 2.37 2.61
N ALA A 16 -31.04 2.59 1.30
CA ALA A 16 -30.28 1.83 0.31
C ALA A 16 -28.81 2.27 0.40
N THR A 17 -27.98 1.47 1.06
CA THR A 17 -26.52 1.57 0.93
C THR A 17 -26.15 1.07 -0.45
N LEU A 18 -25.92 1.97 -1.40
CA LEU A 18 -25.22 1.61 -2.63
C LEU A 18 -23.81 1.17 -2.22
N SER A 19 -23.53 -0.14 -2.20
CA SER A 19 -22.16 -0.63 -2.27
C SER A 19 -21.69 -0.41 -3.70
N SER A 20 -21.35 0.81 -4.05
CA SER A 20 -20.45 1.05 -5.17
C SER A 20 -19.18 0.30 -4.82
N GLY A 21 -18.94 -0.85 -5.46
CA GLY A 21 -17.65 -1.52 -5.36
C GLY A 21 -16.60 -0.47 -5.69
N LEU A 22 -15.84 -0.03 -4.69
CA LEU A 22 -14.85 1.00 -4.88
C LEU A 22 -13.78 0.37 -5.75
N ALA A 23 -13.76 0.71 -7.03
CA ALA A 23 -12.65 0.38 -7.89
C ALA A 23 -11.44 1.22 -7.45
N LEU A 24 -10.25 0.63 -7.53
CA LEU A 24 -9.02 1.38 -7.29
C LEU A 24 -8.96 2.59 -8.22
N SER A 25 -8.47 3.72 -7.71
CA SER A 25 -8.37 4.93 -8.53
C SER A 25 -7.46 4.70 -9.75
N PRO A 26 -7.84 5.19 -10.95
CA PRO A 26 -7.01 5.07 -12.14
C PRO A 26 -5.68 5.79 -11.92
N ARG A 27 -4.59 5.28 -12.52
CA ARG A 27 -3.27 5.94 -12.45
C ARG A 27 -3.37 7.29 -13.15
N LYS A 28 -2.93 8.36 -12.49
CA LYS A 28 -2.99 9.74 -12.99
C LYS A 28 -1.80 10.01 -13.93
N GLY A 29 -1.94 9.72 -15.22
CA GLY A 29 -1.04 10.22 -16.28
C GLY A 29 0.20 9.37 -16.59
N ASP A 30 1.04 9.87 -17.51
CA ASP A 30 2.19 9.19 -18.12
C ASP A 30 3.50 9.38 -17.31
N GLY A 31 3.43 9.54 -15.98
CA GLY A 31 4.62 9.77 -15.16
C GLY A 31 4.34 9.98 -13.67
N ASP A 32 5.41 9.99 -12.88
CA ASP A 32 5.36 10.24 -11.44
C ASP A 32 5.23 11.75 -11.13
N VAL A 33 4.18 12.15 -10.39
CA VAL A 33 3.92 13.55 -10.02
C VAL A 33 3.58 13.65 -8.54
N ALA A 34 4.45 14.31 -7.77
CA ALA A 34 4.20 14.70 -6.39
C ALA A 34 3.56 16.09 -6.30
N ILE A 35 2.64 16.28 -5.36
CA ILE A 35 2.19 17.63 -4.96
C ILE A 35 3.30 18.37 -4.20
N ALA A 36 3.12 19.67 -3.94
CA ALA A 36 4.07 20.42 -3.12
C ALA A 36 4.21 19.78 -1.72
N PRO A 37 5.44 19.65 -1.18
CA PRO A 37 6.69 20.27 -1.63
C PRO A 37 7.45 19.50 -2.74
N GLY A 38 6.96 18.34 -3.17
CA GLY A 38 7.47 17.59 -4.31
C GLY A 38 8.36 16.41 -3.91
N PHE A 39 9.24 16.04 -4.83
CA PHE A 39 10.16 14.92 -4.62
C PHE A 39 11.47 15.35 -3.95
N ILE A 40 12.02 14.46 -3.12
CA ILE A 40 13.40 14.51 -2.61
C ILE A 40 14.09 13.17 -2.91
N ASN A 41 15.42 13.08 -2.82
CA ASN A 41 16.12 11.80 -3.01
C ASN A 41 15.54 10.71 -2.08
N HIS A 42 15.45 9.47 -2.56
CA HIS A 42 14.82 8.37 -1.82
C HIS A 42 15.48 8.13 -0.46
N ASP A 43 16.78 8.36 -0.34
CA ASP A 43 17.58 8.22 0.87
C ASP A 43 17.59 9.45 1.79
N ALA A 44 17.04 10.58 1.33
CA ALA A 44 16.90 11.81 2.10
C ALA A 44 15.55 11.91 2.84
N VAL A 45 14.59 11.07 2.49
CA VAL A 45 13.31 10.98 3.21
C VAL A 45 13.57 10.53 4.64
N VAL A 46 13.13 11.32 5.61
CA VAL A 46 13.29 11.00 7.04
C VAL A 46 12.15 10.08 7.48
N PRO A 47 12.43 8.84 7.92
CA PRO A 47 11.39 7.94 8.42
C PRO A 47 10.71 8.48 9.68
N PHE A 48 9.43 8.17 9.82
CA PHE A 48 8.68 8.40 11.04
C PHE A 48 9.14 7.44 12.14
N GLN A 49 9.13 7.94 13.37
CA GLN A 49 9.23 7.09 14.55
C GLN A 49 8.02 6.16 14.61
N GLN A 50 8.17 5.01 15.27
CA GLN A 50 7.08 4.06 15.42
C GLN A 50 5.90 4.69 16.18
N GLN A 51 4.74 4.77 15.54
CA GLN A 51 3.50 5.29 16.12
C GLN A 51 2.30 4.52 15.57
N ALA A 52 1.53 3.94 16.48
CA ALA A 52 0.29 3.24 16.17
C ALA A 52 -0.92 4.15 16.36
N SER A 53 -2.08 3.76 15.83
CA SER A 53 -3.37 4.41 16.06
C SER A 53 -3.71 4.48 17.56
N ASP A 54 -4.68 5.32 17.95
CA ASP A 54 -5.15 5.34 19.34
C ASP A 54 -6.08 4.15 19.63
N GLY A 55 -6.08 3.67 20.88
CA GLY A 55 -7.00 2.62 21.33
C GLY A 55 -6.70 1.23 20.74
N VAL A 56 -7.75 0.41 20.61
CA VAL A 56 -7.64 -1.00 20.21
C VAL A 56 -7.05 -1.18 18.80
N GLU A 57 -7.28 -0.25 17.90
CA GLU A 57 -6.72 -0.30 16.54
C GLU A 57 -5.18 -0.27 16.59
N GLY A 58 -4.61 0.64 17.38
CA GLY A 58 -3.14 0.70 17.51
C GLY A 58 -2.56 -0.51 18.24
N GLU A 59 -3.27 -1.03 19.23
CA GLU A 59 -2.88 -2.28 19.89
C GLU A 59 -2.85 -3.44 18.89
N ILE A 60 -3.84 -3.53 18.00
CA ILE A 60 -3.92 -4.52 16.91
C ILE A 60 -2.77 -4.34 15.92
N GLU A 61 -2.50 -3.12 15.47
CA GLU A 61 -1.41 -2.80 14.53
C GLU A 61 -0.04 -3.23 15.07
N ILE A 62 0.22 -3.04 16.37
CA ILE A 62 1.48 -3.47 16.98
C ILE A 62 1.49 -4.99 17.21
N HIS A 63 0.37 -5.55 17.69
CA HIS A 63 0.29 -6.97 18.05
C HIS A 63 0.48 -7.90 16.86
N PHE A 64 0.04 -7.49 15.66
CA PHE A 64 0.13 -8.30 14.44
C PHE A 64 1.13 -7.76 13.40
N LYS A 65 2.02 -6.86 13.80
CA LYS A 65 3.00 -6.22 12.90
C LYS A 65 3.89 -7.26 12.21
N PRO A 66 3.85 -7.42 10.87
CA PRO A 66 4.63 -8.42 10.17
C PRO A 66 6.11 -8.04 10.09
N TRP A 67 6.94 -9.06 9.88
CA TRP A 67 8.33 -8.93 9.45
C TRP A 67 8.44 -9.16 7.95
N LEU A 68 9.24 -8.35 7.26
CA LEU A 68 9.50 -8.50 5.83
C LEU A 68 10.92 -9.03 5.59
N ASN A 69 11.00 -10.26 5.11
CA ASN A 69 12.23 -10.91 4.67
C ASN A 69 12.62 -10.43 3.26
N ASP A 70 13.75 -9.73 3.20
CA ASP A 70 14.36 -9.26 1.96
C ASP A 70 15.69 -9.99 1.71
N GLY A 71 15.60 -11.15 1.06
CA GLY A 71 16.75 -11.86 0.52
C GLY A 71 17.31 -11.28 -0.78
N ALA A 72 16.55 -10.41 -1.47
CA ALA A 72 16.93 -9.79 -2.75
C ALA A 72 16.06 -8.56 -3.03
N GLY A 73 16.58 -7.64 -3.86
CA GLY A 73 15.91 -6.38 -4.20
C GLY A 73 16.25 -5.23 -3.25
N CYS A 74 15.35 -4.26 -3.18
CA CYS A 74 15.48 -3.07 -2.34
C CYS A 74 14.81 -3.25 -0.99
N PHE A 75 15.51 -2.88 0.08
CA PHE A 75 14.87 -2.75 1.39
C PHE A 75 13.69 -1.77 1.35
N PRO A 76 12.74 -1.87 2.30
CA PRO A 76 11.75 -0.82 2.52
C PRO A 76 12.41 0.53 2.76
N TYR A 77 11.78 1.59 2.25
CA TYR A 77 12.13 2.99 2.50
C TYR A 77 10.89 3.76 2.97
N ALA A 78 11.09 4.84 3.70
CA ALA A 78 10.04 5.84 3.88
C ALA A 78 9.66 6.43 2.51
N ALA A 79 8.39 6.34 2.14
CA ALA A 79 7.86 6.94 0.92
C ALA A 79 7.78 8.46 1.05
N VAL A 80 7.38 8.94 2.23
CA VAL A 80 7.13 10.36 2.51
C VAL A 80 7.67 10.72 3.90
N ASP A 81 8.07 11.98 4.10
CA ASP A 81 8.45 12.49 5.41
C ASP A 81 7.34 13.34 6.06
N ARG A 82 7.58 13.80 7.29
CA ARG A 82 6.62 14.62 8.06
C ARG A 82 6.24 15.95 7.37
N SER A 83 7.11 16.49 6.52
CA SER A 83 6.89 17.75 5.80
C SER A 83 6.15 17.57 4.47
N GLY A 84 5.89 16.32 4.08
CA GLY A 84 5.23 15.97 2.82
C GLY A 84 6.19 15.77 1.65
N PHE A 85 7.51 15.78 1.84
CA PHE A 85 8.41 15.41 0.75
C PHE A 85 8.28 13.93 0.45
N HIS A 86 8.02 13.57 -0.81
CA HIS A 86 7.99 12.19 -1.26
C HIS A 86 9.36 11.76 -1.82
N GLY A 87 9.79 10.53 -1.59
CA GLY A 87 10.99 9.98 -2.22
C GLY A 87 10.83 9.92 -3.74
N ALA A 88 11.84 10.36 -4.50
CA ALA A 88 11.86 10.41 -5.97
C ALA A 88 11.98 9.03 -6.65
N GLY A 89 12.00 7.96 -5.84
CA GLY A 89 12.34 6.60 -6.26
C GLY A 89 13.78 6.48 -6.73
N LEU A 90 14.10 5.31 -7.26
CA LEU A 90 15.39 5.04 -7.89
C LEU A 90 15.19 4.62 -9.33
N ARG A 91 16.07 5.09 -10.23
CA ARG A 91 16.05 4.57 -11.60
C ARG A 91 16.34 3.06 -11.60
N PRO A 92 15.57 2.24 -12.35
CA PRO A 92 15.70 0.79 -12.37
C PRO A 92 16.89 0.32 -13.24
N VAL A 93 18.09 0.80 -12.92
CA VAL A 93 19.35 0.50 -13.62
C VAL A 93 20.40 -0.06 -12.66
N GLY A 94 21.41 -0.76 -13.20
CA GLY A 94 22.48 -1.39 -12.41
C GLY A 94 22.08 -2.73 -11.78
N LYS A 95 22.39 -2.93 -10.49
CA LYS A 95 21.97 -4.10 -9.71
C LYS A 95 20.55 -3.89 -9.17
N SER A 96 19.77 -4.97 -9.07
CA SER A 96 18.40 -4.91 -8.52
C SER A 96 18.34 -4.38 -7.09
N SER A 97 19.41 -4.61 -6.33
CA SER A 97 19.59 -4.14 -4.96
C SER A 97 20.58 -2.97 -4.81
N GLY A 98 21.03 -2.39 -5.93
CA GLY A 98 21.94 -1.25 -5.91
C GLY A 98 21.27 0.01 -5.37
N ASP A 99 21.98 0.70 -4.48
CA ASP A 99 21.61 2.00 -3.89
C ASP A 99 20.32 2.01 -3.04
N CYS A 100 19.83 0.82 -2.64
CA CYS A 100 18.58 0.67 -1.89
C CYS A 100 18.61 -0.42 -0.80
N ARG A 101 19.76 -0.64 -0.13
CA ARG A 101 19.88 -1.62 0.98
C ARG A 101 20.33 -0.99 2.31
N ASP A 102 19.82 0.19 2.63
CA ASP A 102 20.04 0.83 3.93
C ASP A 102 18.83 0.56 4.83
N PRO A 103 18.97 -0.31 5.86
CA PRO A 103 17.85 -0.66 6.73
C PRO A 103 17.41 0.51 7.62
N SER A 104 18.24 1.55 7.80
CA SER A 104 17.89 2.73 8.59
C SER A 104 16.84 3.62 7.92
N LYS A 105 16.57 3.39 6.63
CA LYS A 105 15.61 4.17 5.82
C LYS A 105 14.21 3.58 5.83
N GLY A 106 14.02 2.39 6.39
CA GLY A 106 12.77 1.65 6.28
C GLY A 106 11.59 2.26 7.03
N GLN A 107 10.40 2.02 6.49
CA GLN A 107 9.12 2.32 7.12
C GLN A 107 8.12 1.21 6.79
N THR A 108 7.31 0.84 7.77
CA THR A 108 6.08 0.06 7.57
C THR A 108 4.89 1.00 7.74
N TYR A 109 3.93 0.96 6.83
CA TYR A 109 2.66 1.69 6.92
C TYR A 109 1.56 0.73 7.34
N ALA A 110 0.70 1.14 8.27
CA ALA A 110 -0.40 0.32 8.76
C ALA A 110 -1.74 1.08 8.72
N ARG A 111 -2.82 0.35 8.42
CA ARG A 111 -4.19 0.88 8.54
C ARG A 111 -5.16 -0.26 8.85
N VAL A 112 -5.87 -0.13 9.97
CA VAL A 112 -6.97 -1.04 10.35
C VAL A 112 -8.24 -0.64 9.62
N GLY A 113 -9.03 -1.62 9.21
CA GLY A 113 -10.35 -1.40 8.63
C GLY A 113 -11.17 -2.68 8.59
N THR A 114 -12.33 -2.60 7.96
CA THR A 114 -13.25 -3.74 7.84
C THR A 114 -13.66 -3.99 6.40
N SER A 115 -13.78 -5.26 6.02
CA SER A 115 -14.46 -5.67 4.78
C SER A 115 -15.44 -6.78 5.13
N ASN A 116 -16.68 -6.70 4.63
CA ASN A 116 -17.75 -7.65 4.94
C ASN A 116 -17.93 -7.92 6.45
N GLY A 117 -17.84 -6.85 7.26
CA GLY A 117 -17.95 -6.91 8.72
C GLY A 117 -16.76 -7.57 9.44
N ARG A 118 -15.69 -7.94 8.73
CA ARG A 118 -14.51 -8.59 9.31
C ARG A 118 -13.34 -7.62 9.43
N THR A 119 -12.62 -7.70 10.53
CA THR A 119 -11.47 -6.83 10.83
C THR A 119 -10.23 -7.29 10.08
N GLY A 120 -9.59 -6.36 9.35
CA GLY A 120 -8.33 -6.58 8.67
C GLY A 120 -7.34 -5.46 8.97
N VAL A 121 -6.05 -5.81 9.02
CA VAL A 121 -4.96 -4.84 9.13
C VAL A 121 -4.14 -4.89 7.86
N LEU A 122 -4.14 -3.80 7.10
CA LEU A 122 -3.30 -3.65 5.93
C LEU A 122 -1.93 -3.16 6.40
N TYR A 123 -0.88 -3.93 6.08
CA TYR A 123 0.52 -3.50 6.24
C TYR A 123 1.14 -3.34 4.86
N SER A 124 1.93 -2.28 4.69
CA SER A 124 2.55 -1.96 3.41
C SER A 124 3.96 -1.40 3.56
N TRP A 125 4.81 -1.70 2.59
CA TRP A 125 6.18 -1.21 2.48
C TRP A 125 6.40 -0.57 1.12
N TYR A 126 6.95 0.64 1.13
CA TYR A 126 7.41 1.29 -0.08
C TYR A 126 8.84 0.85 -0.40
N ILE A 127 9.10 0.53 -1.67
CA ILE A 127 10.45 0.30 -2.19
C ILE A 127 10.78 1.29 -3.32
N PRO A 128 12.01 1.82 -3.40
CA PRO A 128 12.33 2.88 -4.35
C PRO A 128 12.26 2.46 -5.83
N LYS A 129 12.46 1.17 -6.14
CA LYS A 129 12.42 0.62 -7.49
C LYS A 129 12.10 -0.87 -7.52
N ILE A 130 11.58 -1.33 -8.65
CA ILE A 130 11.56 -2.73 -9.08
C ILE A 130 12.56 -2.87 -10.23
N GLN A 131 13.39 -3.91 -10.18
CA GLN A 131 14.42 -4.13 -11.18
C GLN A 131 14.70 -5.63 -11.38
N ASN A 132 13.73 -6.28 -12.01
CA ASN A 132 13.74 -7.69 -12.39
C ASN A 132 13.13 -7.82 -13.81
N ASP A 133 12.16 -8.72 -13.99
CA ASP A 133 11.33 -8.81 -15.19
C ASP A 133 10.58 -7.49 -15.47
N GLU A 134 10.16 -6.78 -14.41
CA GLU A 134 9.67 -5.41 -14.49
C GLU A 134 10.76 -4.41 -14.05
N LYS A 135 10.68 -3.19 -14.61
CA LYS A 135 11.69 -2.13 -14.39
C LYS A 135 11.02 -0.78 -14.32
N HIS A 136 10.77 -0.31 -13.11
CA HIS A 136 10.20 1.01 -12.88
C HIS A 136 10.61 1.56 -11.50
N LYS A 137 10.43 2.87 -11.33
CA LYS A 137 10.48 3.50 -10.02
C LYS A 137 9.23 3.16 -9.22
N HIS A 138 9.34 3.27 -7.90
CA HIS A 138 8.25 3.17 -6.93
C HIS A 138 7.53 1.82 -6.93
N TYR A 139 7.36 1.25 -5.75
CA TYR A 139 6.43 0.14 -5.60
C TYR A 139 5.97 -0.01 -4.15
N TYR A 140 4.79 -0.59 -3.97
CA TYR A 140 4.24 -0.91 -2.65
C TYR A 140 4.00 -2.40 -2.54
N LEU A 141 4.72 -3.04 -1.61
CA LEU A 141 4.50 -4.41 -1.19
C LEU A 141 3.46 -4.39 -0.08
N SER A 142 2.45 -5.26 -0.10
CA SER A 142 1.40 -5.23 0.92
C SER A 142 0.88 -6.60 1.32
N ILE A 143 0.43 -6.69 2.57
CA ILE A 143 -0.36 -7.80 3.07
C ILE A 143 -1.61 -7.28 3.80
N VAL A 144 -2.65 -8.10 3.89
CA VAL A 144 -3.76 -7.89 4.83
C VAL A 144 -3.80 -9.04 5.80
N VAL A 145 -3.64 -8.76 7.10
CA VAL A 145 -3.82 -9.74 8.17
C VAL A 145 -5.28 -9.72 8.60
N TRP A 146 -5.98 -10.83 8.40
CA TRP A 146 -7.39 -11.00 8.73
C TRP A 146 -7.53 -11.56 10.14
N LEU A 147 -8.38 -10.93 10.95
CA LEU A 147 -8.51 -11.19 12.38
C LEU A 147 -9.92 -11.63 12.74
N HIS A 148 -10.01 -12.48 13.77
CA HIS A 148 -11.27 -12.93 14.33
C HIS A 148 -11.23 -12.93 15.86
N THR A 149 -12.36 -12.60 16.48
CA THR A 149 -12.59 -12.77 17.92
C THR A 149 -14.08 -13.02 18.19
N ASP A 150 -14.37 -13.92 19.11
CA ASP A 150 -15.72 -14.17 19.64
C ASP A 150 -15.99 -13.41 20.95
N ILE A 151 -15.05 -12.53 21.35
CA ILE A 151 -15.09 -11.78 22.60
C ILE A 151 -15.67 -10.39 22.36
N CYS A 152 -16.72 -10.05 23.12
CA CYS A 152 -17.30 -8.70 23.12
C CYS A 152 -16.28 -7.69 23.67
N LYS A 153 -16.14 -6.55 23.00
CA LYS A 153 -15.17 -5.49 23.37
C LYS A 153 -13.76 -6.07 23.55
N ALA A 154 -13.38 -6.93 22.61
CA ALA A 154 -12.07 -7.54 22.54
C ALA A 154 -10.96 -6.48 22.59
N LYS A 155 -9.92 -6.77 23.36
CA LYS A 155 -8.61 -6.11 23.23
C LYS A 155 -7.79 -6.82 22.15
N ALA A 156 -6.69 -6.22 21.71
CA ALA A 156 -5.89 -6.78 20.62
C ALA A 156 -5.46 -8.25 20.83
N THR A 157 -5.14 -8.64 22.07
CA THR A 157 -4.71 -10.02 22.40
C THR A 157 -5.82 -11.06 22.34
N ASP A 158 -7.07 -10.64 22.21
CA ASP A 158 -8.23 -11.54 22.10
C ASP A 158 -8.52 -11.91 20.64
N TYR A 159 -7.85 -11.24 19.69
CA TYR A 159 -7.93 -11.55 18.27
C TYR A 159 -6.97 -12.69 17.90
N LYS A 160 -7.38 -13.48 16.92
CA LYS A 160 -6.56 -14.50 16.28
C LYS A 160 -6.44 -14.21 14.81
N VAL A 161 -5.26 -14.47 14.24
CA VAL A 161 -5.07 -14.46 12.79
C VAL A 161 -5.82 -15.65 12.19
N VAL A 162 -6.73 -15.38 11.27
CA VAL A 162 -7.47 -16.42 10.52
C VAL A 162 -6.94 -16.63 9.12
N GLY A 163 -6.29 -15.60 8.57
CA GLY A 163 -5.62 -15.69 7.29
C GLY A 163 -4.83 -14.43 6.98
N ILE A 164 -3.99 -14.53 5.95
CA ILE A 164 -3.22 -13.42 5.43
C ILE A 164 -3.45 -13.39 3.93
N SER A 165 -3.76 -12.23 3.40
CA SER A 165 -3.80 -12.01 1.95
C SER A 165 -2.51 -11.33 1.51
N TYR A 166 -1.92 -11.83 0.43
CA TYR A 166 -0.63 -11.36 -0.07
C TYR A 166 -0.79 -10.66 -1.42
N SER A 167 -0.23 -9.45 -1.58
CA SER A 167 -0.30 -8.74 -2.86
C SER A 167 0.56 -9.46 -3.92
N THR A 168 0.04 -9.66 -5.13
CA THR A 168 0.68 -10.49 -6.17
C THR A 168 1.50 -9.71 -7.20
N GLY A 169 1.57 -8.38 -7.11
CA GLY A 169 2.22 -7.55 -8.13
C GLY A 169 1.28 -6.89 -9.13
N LYS A 170 0.05 -7.39 -9.27
CA LYS A 170 -0.86 -7.04 -10.39
C LYS A 170 -2.21 -6.51 -9.94
N GLU A 171 -2.22 -5.77 -8.82
CA GLU A 171 -3.45 -5.27 -8.21
C GLU A 171 -4.41 -6.42 -7.81
N SER A 172 -3.86 -7.61 -7.60
CA SER A 172 -4.59 -8.80 -7.14
C SER A 172 -3.93 -9.41 -5.91
N TRP A 173 -4.65 -10.35 -5.29
CA TRP A 173 -4.32 -10.89 -3.99
C TRP A 173 -4.39 -12.41 -4.00
N ASP A 174 -3.38 -13.03 -3.42
CA ASP A 174 -3.44 -14.41 -3.00
C ASP A 174 -4.14 -14.47 -1.64
N LYS A 175 -5.36 -15.00 -1.61
CA LYS A 175 -6.30 -14.86 -0.48
C LYS A 175 -6.42 -16.14 0.35
N PHE A 176 -5.31 -16.64 0.86
CA PHE A 176 -5.30 -17.92 1.58
C PHE A 176 -4.46 -17.84 2.84
N SER A 177 -4.90 -18.55 3.89
CA SER A 177 -4.03 -18.82 5.04
C SER A 177 -3.05 -19.91 4.64
N SER A 178 -1.79 -19.54 4.37
CA SER A 178 -0.76 -20.53 4.09
C SER A 178 -0.44 -21.29 5.38
N PRO A 179 -0.54 -22.64 5.41
CA PRO A 179 -0.08 -23.42 6.56
C PRO A 179 1.43 -23.27 6.79
N ASN A 180 2.16 -22.74 5.81
CA ASN A 180 3.59 -22.49 5.89
C ASN A 180 3.94 -21.07 6.38
N THR A 181 2.95 -20.24 6.73
CA THR A 181 3.26 -18.92 7.28
C THR A 181 3.93 -19.09 8.63
N LEU A 182 5.16 -18.60 8.73
CA LEU A 182 5.92 -18.58 9.98
C LEU A 182 5.53 -17.34 10.78
N TYR A 183 5.52 -17.49 12.10
CA TYR A 183 5.21 -16.41 13.02
C TYR A 183 6.31 -16.29 14.08
N THR A 184 6.64 -15.06 14.47
CA THR A 184 7.55 -14.76 15.59
C THR A 184 6.81 -14.03 16.71
N ALA A 185 7.39 -14.04 17.91
CA ALA A 185 6.76 -13.60 19.13
C ALA A 185 6.80 -12.09 19.38
N SER A 186 7.75 -11.38 18.77
CA SER A 186 7.86 -9.93 18.84
C SER A 186 8.88 -9.42 17.82
N ASP A 187 8.96 -8.09 17.69
CA ASP A 187 10.04 -7.35 17.01
C ASP A 187 11.47 -7.68 17.53
N ALA A 188 11.60 -8.46 18.61
CA ALA A 188 12.87 -8.91 19.16
C ALA A 188 12.98 -10.43 19.37
N ASN A 189 12.12 -11.27 18.77
CA ASN A 189 12.07 -12.73 18.99
C ASN A 189 11.79 -13.16 20.45
N PHE A 190 11.32 -12.25 21.31
CA PHE A 190 10.97 -12.54 22.71
C PHE A 190 9.53 -12.10 22.99
N GLY A 191 8.65 -13.07 23.21
CA GLY A 191 7.26 -12.88 23.58
C GLY A 191 6.58 -14.24 23.81
N PRO A 192 5.47 -14.31 24.55
CA PRO A 192 4.78 -15.57 24.81
C PRO A 192 3.91 -16.07 23.65
N VAL A 193 3.64 -15.24 22.63
CA VAL A 193 2.68 -15.55 21.54
C VAL A 193 3.26 -15.16 20.19
N ASN A 194 3.30 -16.10 19.25
CA ASN A 194 3.76 -15.88 17.88
C ASN A 194 2.65 -15.26 17.02
N THR A 195 2.58 -13.93 16.96
CA THR A 195 1.56 -13.17 16.21
C THR A 195 2.11 -12.38 15.03
N HIS A 196 3.43 -12.22 14.93
CA HIS A 196 4.09 -11.44 13.88
C HIS A 196 4.41 -12.35 12.69
N ALA A 197 3.62 -12.27 11.63
CA ALA A 197 3.84 -13.06 10.42
C ALA A 197 5.17 -12.69 9.76
N ILE A 198 5.92 -13.68 9.29
CA ILE A 198 7.16 -13.48 8.53
C ILE A 198 6.84 -13.72 7.05
N VAL A 199 6.87 -12.63 6.29
CA VAL A 199 6.58 -12.62 4.85
C VAL A 199 7.82 -12.20 4.09
N GLY A 200 7.87 -12.34 2.78
CA GLY A 200 8.98 -11.83 1.98
C GLY A 200 8.56 -11.54 0.55
N TYR A 201 9.50 -11.06 -0.27
CA TYR A 201 9.21 -10.78 -1.69
C TYR A 201 10.38 -11.08 -2.65
N TRP A 202 11.60 -11.37 -2.15
CA TRP A 202 12.78 -11.81 -2.93
C TRP A 202 13.04 -11.01 -4.22
N GLY A 203 12.90 -9.67 -4.14
CA GLY A 203 13.17 -8.77 -5.25
C GLY A 203 12.10 -8.79 -6.34
N LYS A 204 10.94 -9.39 -6.06
CA LYS A 204 9.77 -9.46 -6.95
C LYS A 204 8.79 -8.31 -6.67
N MET A 205 7.59 -8.40 -7.24
CA MET A 205 6.47 -7.52 -6.89
C MET A 205 5.41 -8.22 -6.04
N ASN A 206 5.47 -9.54 -5.94
CA ASN A 206 4.58 -10.33 -5.11
C ASN A 206 5.18 -10.52 -3.72
N VAL A 207 4.32 -10.44 -2.71
CA VAL A 207 4.63 -10.88 -1.34
C VAL A 207 4.20 -12.33 -1.20
N GLU A 208 4.94 -13.13 -0.44
CA GLU A 208 4.60 -14.53 -0.14
C GLU A 208 5.11 -14.88 1.28
N PRO A 209 4.66 -16.00 1.88
CA PRO A 209 5.24 -16.50 3.13
C PRO A 209 6.77 -16.65 3.05
N SER A 210 7.48 -16.34 4.14
CA SER A 210 8.94 -16.49 4.21
C SER A 210 9.41 -17.92 3.94
N ARG A 211 10.29 -18.08 2.93
CA ARG A 211 10.99 -19.35 2.62
C ARG A 211 12.18 -19.62 3.54
N ASP A 212 12.75 -18.56 4.12
CA ASP A 212 14.05 -18.60 4.82
C ASP A 212 13.92 -18.21 6.30
N SER A 213 12.78 -18.51 6.92
CA SER A 213 12.48 -18.11 8.31
C SER A 213 12.70 -16.60 8.50
N ALA A 214 13.35 -16.19 9.60
CA ALA A 214 13.63 -14.80 9.90
C ALA A 214 15.03 -14.32 9.45
N HIS A 215 15.77 -15.08 8.63
CA HIS A 215 17.21 -14.83 8.39
C HIS A 215 17.51 -13.40 7.92
N TYR A 216 16.75 -12.87 6.96
CA TYR A 216 16.89 -11.49 6.46
C TYR A 216 15.66 -10.64 6.75
N ALA A 217 14.94 -10.98 7.81
CA ALA A 217 13.74 -10.26 8.19
C ALA A 217 14.07 -8.86 8.71
N LEU A 218 13.39 -7.88 8.14
CA LEU A 218 13.37 -6.49 8.57
C LEU A 218 12.06 -6.23 9.31
N SER A 219 12.14 -5.47 10.41
CA SER A 219 10.98 -4.87 11.07
C SER A 219 11.19 -3.36 11.20
N PRO A 220 11.05 -2.59 10.11
CA PRO A 220 11.19 -1.14 10.17
C PRO A 220 10.14 -0.52 11.11
N PRO A 221 10.37 0.71 11.62
CA PRO A 221 9.38 1.44 12.37
C PRO A 221 8.02 1.46 11.64
N MET A 222 6.94 1.25 12.40
CA MET A 222 5.59 1.28 11.84
C MET A 222 4.91 2.61 12.12
N ILE A 223 4.32 3.22 11.10
CA ILE A 223 3.47 4.41 11.23
C ILE A 223 2.05 4.06 10.79
N ALA A 224 1.09 4.28 11.68
CA ALA A 224 -0.32 4.17 11.35
C ALA A 224 -0.77 5.34 10.48
N TRP A 225 -1.68 5.10 9.54
CA TRP A 225 -2.26 6.15 8.70
C TRP A 225 -2.80 7.33 9.53
N SER A 226 -3.51 7.04 10.63
CA SER A 226 -4.08 8.03 11.55
C SER A 226 -3.04 8.91 12.27
N LYS A 227 -1.76 8.51 12.25
CA LYS A 227 -0.65 9.21 12.90
C LYS A 227 0.26 9.95 11.92
N LEU A 228 -0.02 9.86 10.62
CA LEU A 228 0.69 10.67 9.63
C LEU A 228 0.44 12.16 9.90
N ALA A 229 1.47 12.98 9.71
CA ALA A 229 1.27 14.42 9.66
C ALA A 229 0.46 14.77 8.42
N LYS A 230 -0.40 15.79 8.52
CA LYS A 230 -1.30 16.17 7.42
C LYS A 230 -0.60 16.36 6.05
N PRO A 231 0.59 17.00 5.95
CA PRO A 231 1.30 17.09 4.67
C PRO A 231 1.68 15.73 4.06
N ALA A 232 2.02 14.75 4.90
CA ALA A 232 2.37 13.40 4.45
C ALA A 232 1.13 12.62 3.98
N GLU A 233 0.02 12.78 4.70
CA GLU A 233 -1.28 12.22 4.32
C GLU A 233 -1.75 12.79 2.97
N ASP A 234 -1.73 14.12 2.82
CA ASP A 234 -2.08 14.82 1.57
C ASP A 234 -1.21 14.33 0.41
N GLN A 235 0.10 14.25 0.63
CA GLN A 235 1.04 13.77 -0.38
C GLN A 235 0.72 12.34 -0.83
N LEU A 236 0.40 11.41 0.09
CA LEU A 236 0.07 10.03 -0.24
C LEU A 236 -1.32 9.87 -0.87
N ASN A 237 -2.25 10.79 -0.59
CA ASN A 237 -3.57 10.82 -1.22
C ASN A 237 -3.51 11.34 -2.66
N ASP A 238 -2.67 12.34 -2.94
CA ASP A 238 -2.69 13.07 -4.20
C ASP A 238 -1.53 12.78 -5.16
N ILE A 239 -0.48 12.09 -4.72
CA ILE A 239 0.61 11.66 -5.60
C ILE A 239 0.09 10.79 -6.77
N ALA A 240 0.59 11.08 -7.96
CA ALA A 240 0.47 10.22 -9.12
C ALA A 240 1.73 9.37 -9.27
N TYR A 241 1.55 8.07 -9.49
CA TYR A 241 2.62 7.18 -9.90
C TYR A 241 2.34 6.65 -11.30
N GLU A 242 3.39 6.46 -12.09
CA GLU A 242 3.30 5.83 -13.40
C GLU A 242 2.96 4.33 -13.28
N HIS A 243 3.65 3.64 -12.35
CA HIS A 243 3.59 2.18 -12.22
C HIS A 243 3.15 1.67 -10.84
N ALA A 244 3.15 2.52 -9.81
CA ALA A 244 2.76 2.14 -8.46
C ALA A 244 1.34 2.61 -8.09
N ARG A 245 0.86 2.16 -6.93
CA ARG A 245 -0.34 2.70 -6.28
C ARG A 245 -0.20 2.55 -4.78
N CYS A 246 -0.45 3.62 -4.03
CA CYS A 246 -0.48 3.57 -2.57
C CYS A 246 -1.76 2.83 -2.11
N PRO A 247 -1.66 1.66 -1.45
CA PRO A 247 -2.82 0.80 -1.19
C PRO A 247 -3.61 1.19 0.06
N PHE A 248 -3.06 2.06 0.90
CA PHE A 248 -3.61 2.41 2.21
C PHE A 248 -4.05 3.88 2.32
N ASN A 249 -3.94 4.65 1.24
CA ASN A 249 -4.46 6.02 1.20
C ASN A 249 -6.00 6.00 1.16
N ASP A 250 -6.64 7.16 1.39
CA ASP A 250 -8.10 7.23 1.51
C ASP A 250 -8.83 6.78 0.25
N ASN A 251 -8.23 7.04 -0.92
CA ASN A 251 -8.80 6.70 -2.22
C ASN A 251 -8.78 5.20 -2.53
N ASN A 252 -7.88 4.42 -1.93
CA ASN A 252 -7.64 3.03 -2.30
C ASN A 252 -7.86 2.03 -1.16
N PHE A 253 -7.93 2.49 0.10
CA PHE A 253 -7.90 1.60 1.26
C PHE A 253 -9.05 0.58 1.26
N GLN A 254 -10.30 1.03 1.13
CA GLN A 254 -11.46 0.13 1.15
C GLN A 254 -11.44 -0.84 -0.03
N ALA A 255 -11.18 -0.33 -1.24
CA ALA A 255 -11.04 -1.13 -2.45
C ALA A 255 -9.97 -2.23 -2.28
N THR A 256 -8.89 -1.89 -1.60
CA THR A 256 -7.80 -2.83 -1.32
C THR A 256 -8.22 -3.91 -0.33
N LEU A 257 -8.90 -3.54 0.76
CA LEU A 257 -9.43 -4.52 1.72
C LEU A 257 -10.44 -5.46 1.06
N ASP A 258 -11.37 -4.93 0.27
CA ASP A 258 -12.37 -5.73 -0.44
C ASP A 258 -11.71 -6.66 -1.46
N ALA A 259 -10.72 -6.17 -2.18
CA ALA A 259 -9.95 -6.98 -3.13
C ALA A 259 -9.16 -8.09 -2.43
N ALA A 260 -8.68 -7.87 -1.20
CA ALA A 260 -7.95 -8.86 -0.41
C ALA A 260 -8.88 -9.85 0.32
N PHE A 261 -10.16 -9.53 0.50
CA PHE A 261 -11.06 -10.33 1.34
C PHE A 261 -11.41 -11.69 0.72
N ASN A 262 -11.45 -12.71 1.59
CA ASN A 262 -11.99 -14.03 1.31
C ASN A 262 -12.79 -14.53 2.52
N GLY A 263 -14.09 -14.74 2.34
CA GLY A 263 -15.00 -15.23 3.39
C GLY A 263 -14.67 -16.64 3.89
N ASP A 264 -14.03 -17.47 3.05
CA ASP A 264 -13.69 -18.85 3.41
C ASP A 264 -12.69 -18.94 4.59
N LEU A 265 -11.94 -17.86 4.85
CA LEU A 265 -11.05 -17.75 6.01
C LEU A 265 -11.79 -17.85 7.34
N TYR A 266 -13.10 -17.61 7.35
CA TYR A 266 -13.95 -17.59 8.54
C TYR A 266 -14.88 -18.82 8.65
N ASN A 267 -14.75 -19.77 7.72
CA ASN A 267 -15.57 -20.99 7.74
C ASN A 267 -15.34 -21.78 9.04
N ASN A 268 -16.42 -22.20 9.68
CA ASN A 268 -16.43 -22.94 10.95
C ASN A 268 -15.91 -22.16 12.17
N LEU A 269 -15.83 -20.83 12.10
CA LEU A 269 -15.57 -19.99 13.27
C LEU A 269 -16.88 -19.55 13.95
N PRO A 270 -16.87 -19.32 15.27
CA PRO A 270 -18.00 -18.71 15.96
C PRO A 270 -18.40 -17.36 15.33
N LEU A 271 -19.66 -16.97 15.52
CA LEU A 271 -20.10 -15.63 15.14
C LEU A 271 -19.42 -14.59 16.03
N GLU A 272 -18.96 -13.51 15.40
CA GLU A 272 -18.41 -12.37 16.14
C GLU A 272 -19.56 -11.64 16.84
N PRO A 273 -19.34 -11.14 18.06
CA PRO A 273 -20.37 -10.39 18.78
C PRO A 273 -20.73 -9.10 18.05
N THR A 274 -22.00 -8.71 18.15
CA THR A 274 -22.47 -7.41 17.63
C THR A 274 -21.78 -6.25 18.36
N LEU A 275 -21.78 -5.07 17.74
CA LEU A 275 -21.19 -3.85 18.34
C LEU A 275 -21.82 -3.51 19.71
N GLU A 276 -23.09 -3.83 19.90
CA GLU A 276 -23.84 -3.64 21.15
C GLU A 276 -23.61 -4.77 22.18
N CYS A 277 -22.83 -5.78 21.81
CA CYS A 277 -22.61 -6.99 22.59
C CYS A 277 -23.90 -7.68 23.03
N VAL A 278 -24.94 -7.58 22.19
CA VAL A 278 -26.17 -8.34 22.39
C VAL A 278 -25.84 -9.79 22.04
N PRO A 279 -26.18 -10.76 22.92
CA PRO A 279 -26.00 -12.18 22.61
C PRO A 279 -26.70 -12.49 21.29
N ILE A 280 -25.97 -13.04 20.33
CA ILE A 280 -26.56 -13.53 19.09
C ILE A 280 -27.37 -14.77 19.44
N ASP A 281 -28.70 -14.73 19.32
CA ASP A 281 -29.50 -15.94 19.47
C ASP A 281 -29.18 -16.85 18.27
N PRO A 282 -28.79 -18.12 18.47
CA PRO A 282 -28.58 -19.06 17.36
C PRO A 282 -29.79 -19.23 16.43
N LYS A 283 -30.96 -18.71 16.81
CA LYS A 283 -32.19 -18.69 16.01
C LYS A 283 -32.44 -17.39 15.27
N ASP A 284 -31.67 -16.33 15.52
CA ASP A 284 -31.77 -15.11 14.74
C ASP A 284 -31.32 -15.43 13.31
N PRO A 285 -32.12 -15.09 12.28
CA PRO A 285 -31.74 -15.36 10.92
C PRO A 285 -30.44 -14.61 10.61
N ILE A 286 -29.41 -15.37 10.24
CA ILE A 286 -28.28 -14.84 9.48
C ILE A 286 -28.91 -14.21 8.25
N SER A 287 -28.61 -12.96 7.94
CA SER A 287 -29.01 -12.36 6.67
C SER A 287 -28.21 -13.04 5.56
N ASP A 288 -28.65 -14.23 5.15
CA ASP A 288 -28.26 -14.94 3.94
C ASP A 288 -28.95 -14.34 2.72
N ASP A 289 -29.29 -13.04 2.76
CA ASP A 289 -29.91 -12.38 1.61
C ASP A 289 -28.95 -12.54 0.43
N PRO A 290 -29.34 -13.30 -0.61
CA PRO A 290 -28.53 -13.41 -1.80
C PRO A 290 -28.37 -12.00 -2.36
N ILE A 291 -27.13 -11.63 -2.69
CA ILE A 291 -26.90 -10.47 -3.56
C ILE A 291 -27.78 -10.71 -4.81
N PRO A 292 -28.75 -9.83 -5.12
CA PRO A 292 -29.60 -10.06 -6.27
C PRO A 292 -28.73 -9.98 -7.53
N ASP A 293 -28.55 -11.11 -8.21
CA ASP A 293 -27.82 -11.26 -9.48
C ASP A 293 -28.57 -10.65 -10.69
N ASP A 294 -29.73 -10.03 -10.49
CA ASP A 294 -30.48 -9.40 -11.57
C ASP A 294 -30.32 -7.87 -11.54
N PRO A 295 -29.74 -7.24 -12.58
CA PRO A 295 -29.81 -5.79 -12.72
C PRO A 295 -31.29 -5.37 -12.84
N PRO A 296 -31.70 -4.24 -12.24
CA PRO A 296 -33.08 -3.79 -12.32
C PRO A 296 -33.49 -3.63 -13.78
N LYS A 297 -34.61 -4.25 -14.17
CA LYS A 297 -35.29 -4.02 -15.45
C LYS A 297 -35.39 -2.51 -15.69
N LYS A 298 -34.73 -2.03 -16.74
CA LYS A 298 -34.95 -0.67 -17.26
C LYS A 298 -36.41 -0.55 -17.68
N GLU A 299 -37.19 0.26 -16.97
CA GLU A 299 -38.43 0.79 -17.52
C GLU A 299 -38.08 1.75 -18.66
N GLU A 300 -38.66 1.49 -19.83
CA GLU A 300 -38.50 2.35 -21.00
C GLU A 300 -39.13 3.73 -20.73
N PRO A 301 -38.43 4.84 -21.01
CA PRO A 301 -39.02 6.16 -20.88
C PRO A 301 -40.04 6.40 -22.01
N LYS A 302 -41.24 6.84 -21.60
CA LYS A 302 -42.34 7.26 -22.47
C LYS A 302 -41.94 8.52 -23.30
N PRO A 303 -42.42 8.70 -24.54
CA PRO A 303 -41.93 9.77 -25.42
C PRO A 303 -42.50 11.14 -25.02
N GLU A 304 -41.63 12.15 -24.90
CA GLU A 304 -42.01 13.56 -24.90
C GLU A 304 -41.74 14.23 -26.26
N GLU A 305 -42.70 15.07 -26.66
CA GLU A 305 -42.85 15.78 -27.93
C GLU A 305 -41.85 16.94 -28.16
N PRO A 306 -41.75 17.51 -29.38
CA PRO A 306 -40.51 18.09 -29.90
C PRO A 306 -40.19 19.55 -29.49
N LYS A 307 -38.87 19.81 -29.55
CA LYS A 307 -38.09 21.03 -29.25
C LYS A 307 -38.65 22.36 -29.80
N LYS A 308 -38.41 23.44 -29.05
CA LYS A 308 -38.13 24.78 -29.60
C LYS A 308 -36.62 25.00 -29.66
N GLU A 309 -36.10 25.26 -30.86
CA GLU A 309 -34.71 25.66 -31.10
C GLU A 309 -34.50 27.14 -30.69
N GLU A 310 -33.48 27.41 -29.89
CA GLU A 310 -32.86 28.73 -29.79
C GLU A 310 -31.60 28.80 -30.67
N PRO A 311 -31.23 29.97 -31.21
CA PRO A 311 -30.29 30.08 -32.33
C PRO A 311 -28.84 29.81 -31.91
N LYS A 312 -28.12 29.07 -32.75
CA LYS A 312 -26.66 28.85 -32.66
C LYS A 312 -25.90 30.18 -32.63
N LYS A 313 -25.04 30.33 -31.63
CA LYS A 313 -23.95 31.30 -31.62
C LYS A 313 -22.87 30.80 -32.58
N GLU A 314 -22.52 31.59 -33.60
CA GLU A 314 -21.39 31.32 -34.49
C GLU A 314 -20.08 31.29 -33.71
N GLU A 315 -19.29 30.23 -33.90
CA GLU A 315 -17.89 30.18 -33.50
C GLU A 315 -17.04 31.01 -34.49
N PRO A 316 -16.07 31.80 -34.01
CA PRO A 316 -15.15 32.52 -34.89
C PRO A 316 -14.15 31.55 -35.52
N LYS A 317 -14.02 31.69 -36.84
CA LYS A 317 -13.11 30.96 -37.74
C LYS A 317 -11.63 31.16 -37.33
N PRO A 318 -10.75 30.13 -37.47
CA PRO A 318 -9.31 30.29 -37.25
C PRO A 318 -8.72 31.25 -38.30
N GLU A 319 -7.95 32.25 -37.85
CA GLU A 319 -7.12 33.07 -38.71
C GLU A 319 -5.92 32.26 -39.24
N GLU A 320 -5.71 32.39 -40.54
CA GLU A 320 -4.66 31.76 -41.33
C GLU A 320 -3.31 32.47 -41.04
N PRO A 321 -2.19 31.74 -40.88
CA PRO A 321 -0.91 32.38 -40.59
C PRO A 321 -0.38 33.14 -41.81
N THR A 322 -0.09 34.42 -41.62
CA THR A 322 0.60 35.25 -42.62
C THR A 322 2.03 34.74 -42.89
N PRO A 323 2.48 34.72 -44.15
CA PRO A 323 3.83 34.28 -44.51
C PRO A 323 4.88 35.30 -44.10
N VAL A 324 5.98 34.83 -43.49
CA VAL A 324 7.19 35.63 -43.24
C VAL A 324 8.18 35.34 -44.36
N ASP A 325 8.62 36.38 -45.06
CA ASP A 325 9.64 36.33 -46.12
C ASP A 325 11.03 35.98 -45.55
N PRO A 326 11.91 35.34 -46.35
CA PRO A 326 13.25 34.95 -45.94
C PRO A 326 14.28 36.03 -46.28
N GLU A 327 15.06 36.48 -45.28
CA GLU A 327 16.29 37.26 -45.54
C GLU A 327 17.54 36.52 -45.00
N ASP A 328 18.27 36.01 -45.98
CA ASP A 328 19.73 35.91 -46.23
C ASP A 328 20.76 35.52 -45.13
N PRO A 329 21.75 34.66 -45.45
CA PRO A 329 22.73 34.12 -44.51
C PRO A 329 24.05 34.90 -44.50
N THR A 330 24.71 34.98 -43.35
CA THR A 330 26.14 35.31 -43.26
C THR A 330 26.85 34.38 -42.27
N GLU A 331 27.65 33.47 -42.82
CA GLU A 331 28.85 32.84 -42.22
C GLU A 331 30.09 33.71 -42.62
N PRO A 332 31.37 33.47 -42.20
CA PRO A 332 31.95 32.20 -41.71
C PRO A 332 33.09 32.27 -40.62
N GLU A 333 33.58 31.07 -40.26
CA GLU A 333 34.89 30.66 -39.66
C GLU A 333 35.22 31.05 -38.20
N GLY A 334 35.72 30.23 -37.27
CA GLY A 334 36.39 28.91 -37.17
C GLY A 334 37.21 28.94 -35.83
N PRO A 335 38.05 27.95 -35.42
CA PRO A 335 38.20 26.55 -35.83
C PRO A 335 38.09 25.53 -34.67
N VAL A 336 38.07 24.26 -35.06
CA VAL A 336 38.14 23.01 -34.27
C VAL A 336 39.58 22.75 -33.76
N PRO A 337 39.77 21.82 -32.80
CA PRO A 337 40.68 20.72 -33.13
C PRO A 337 40.19 19.31 -32.78
N VAL A 338 40.69 18.44 -33.66
CA VAL A 338 40.58 16.99 -33.87
C VAL A 338 41.30 16.15 -32.80
N THR A 339 40.58 15.12 -32.31
CA THR A 339 40.94 13.73 -31.92
C THR A 339 42.17 13.41 -31.05
N SER A 340 41.97 12.54 -30.06
CA SER A 340 42.60 11.20 -30.01
C SER A 340 42.03 10.36 -28.85
N ASP A 341 41.49 9.18 -29.17
CA ASP A 341 41.50 7.97 -28.31
C ASP A 341 42.73 7.14 -28.77
N PRO A 342 43.38 6.27 -27.96
CA PRO A 342 42.72 5.14 -27.31
C PRO A 342 43.25 4.72 -25.91
N ALA A 343 42.48 3.82 -25.30
CA ALA A 343 42.79 2.83 -24.26
C ALA A 343 44.27 2.64 -23.83
N ASP A 344 44.49 2.60 -22.50
CA ASP A 344 45.13 1.45 -21.85
C ASP A 344 44.98 1.52 -20.33
N GLY A 345 44.76 0.36 -19.73
CA GLY A 345 44.63 0.20 -18.29
C GLY A 345 45.98 0.28 -17.59
N LEU A 346 46.02 0.94 -16.43
CA LEU A 346 47.01 0.70 -15.40
C LEU A 346 46.32 0.79 -14.04
N PHE A 347 46.48 -0.29 -13.29
CA PHE A 347 46.27 -0.37 -11.86
C PHE A 347 47.14 0.69 -11.19
N GLU A 348 46.57 1.51 -10.31
CA GLU A 348 47.33 2.23 -9.29
C GLU A 348 46.79 1.86 -7.91
N ASP A 349 47.73 1.46 -7.07
CA ASP A 349 47.59 1.00 -5.70
C ASP A 349 46.94 2.07 -4.81
N GLY A 350 45.89 1.68 -4.10
CA GLY A 350 45.36 2.43 -2.96
C GLY A 350 46.25 2.23 -1.73
N PRO A 351 46.34 3.23 -0.82
CA PRO A 351 47.29 3.19 0.29
C PRO A 351 46.92 2.14 1.34
N GLU A 352 47.95 1.48 1.86
CA GLU A 352 47.90 0.55 2.99
C GLU A 352 47.22 1.19 4.21
N ILE A 353 46.21 0.49 4.75
CA ILE A 353 45.59 0.81 6.03
C ILE A 353 46.41 0.09 7.11
N PRO A 354 46.89 0.77 8.16
CA PRO A 354 47.58 0.10 9.26
C PRO A 354 46.62 -0.78 10.06
N GLU A 355 47.02 -2.02 10.24
CA GLU A 355 46.40 -3.02 11.10
C GLU A 355 46.79 -2.71 12.56
N GLU A 356 45.89 -2.15 13.37
CA GLU A 356 46.10 -2.09 14.82
C GLU A 356 44.78 -2.06 15.64
N ALA A 357 44.69 -3.04 16.55
CA ALA A 357 43.91 -3.12 17.78
C ALA A 357 42.38 -3.33 17.73
N LEU A 358 41.96 -4.60 17.61
CA LEU A 358 40.70 -5.07 18.20
C LEU A 358 40.86 -5.25 19.72
N PRO A 359 39.89 -4.83 20.57
CA PRO A 359 39.93 -5.11 22.00
C PRO A 359 39.64 -6.59 22.30
N ALA A 360 40.43 -7.14 23.23
CA ALA A 360 40.37 -8.52 23.70
C ALA A 360 39.00 -8.89 24.29
N ASP A 361 38.50 -10.07 23.90
CA ASP A 361 37.36 -10.77 24.52
C ASP A 361 37.79 -11.34 25.90
N PRO A 362 37.13 -10.97 27.01
CA PRO A 362 37.48 -11.44 28.35
C PRO A 362 36.92 -12.82 28.71
N THR A 363 36.47 -13.64 27.76
CA THR A 363 35.86 -14.95 28.09
C THR A 363 36.45 -16.14 27.34
N PHE A 364 37.74 -16.44 27.59
CA PHE A 364 38.28 -17.76 27.29
C PHE A 364 39.22 -18.26 28.39
N THR A 365 38.76 -19.27 29.15
CA THR A 365 39.58 -20.09 30.04
C THR A 365 39.69 -21.49 29.45
N PRO A 366 40.89 -21.97 29.08
CA PRO A 366 41.09 -23.38 28.76
C PRO A 366 41.32 -24.18 30.05
N THR A 367 40.53 -25.24 30.23
CA THR A 367 40.68 -26.27 31.28
C THR A 367 41.71 -27.31 30.81
N PRO A 368 42.50 -27.93 31.71
CA PRO A 368 43.86 -28.42 31.44
C PRO A 368 43.97 -29.72 30.64
#